data_AF-A0A2U8WDQ4-F1
#
_entry.id   AF-A0A2U8WDQ4-F1
#
_cell.length_a   1.000
_cell.length_b   1.000
_cell.length_c   1.000
_cell.angle_alpha   90.00
_cell.angle_beta   90.00
_cell.angle_gamma   90.00
#
_symmetry.space_group_name_H-M   'P 1'
#
loop_
_entity.id
_entity.type
_entity.pdbx_description
1 polymer ?
#
loop_
_entity_poly.entity_id
_entity_poly.type
_entity_poly.pdbx_seq_one_letter_code
_entity_poly.pdbx_strand_id
1 'polypeptide(L)'
;MYSDLELARQAWDRAKDMVQQLESRPPDNPEEESRHQAELHLARLRAYMAQGRVIALQRGCPAHRACEEAPRERLRASEVFAAALAEP
;
A
#
# COMPACT_ATOMS: atom_id res chain seq x y z
N MET A 1 7.22 -25.60 -8.73
CA MET A 1 6.11 -25.20 -7.84
C MET A 1 6.64 -24.03 -7.03
N TYR A 2 6.15 -22.81 -7.28
CA TYR A 2 6.64 -21.63 -6.54
C TYR A 2 6.10 -21.68 -5.10
N SER A 3 6.95 -21.32 -4.14
CA SER A 3 6.53 -21.16 -2.74
C SER A 3 5.59 -19.97 -2.60
N ASP A 4 4.71 -20.00 -1.59
CA ASP A 4 3.81 -18.88 -1.29
C ASP A 4 4.56 -17.56 -1.08
N LEU A 5 5.80 -17.63 -0.56
CA LEU A 5 6.67 -16.48 -0.38
C LEU A 5 7.13 -15.89 -1.72
N GLU A 6 7.50 -16.72 -2.69
CA GLU A 6 7.88 -16.25 -4.03
C GLU A 6 6.71 -15.61 -4.76
N LEU A 7 5.52 -16.22 -4.66
CA LEU A 7 4.29 -15.63 -5.22
C LEU A 7 3.95 -14.29 -4.56
N ALA A 8 4.13 -14.17 -3.24
CA ALA A 8 3.92 -12.92 -2.53
C ALA A 8 4.94 -11.84 -2.94
N ARG A 9 6.22 -12.20 -3.14
CA ARG A 9 7.26 -11.28 -3.61
C ARG A 9 6.93 -10.76 -5.01
N GLN A 10 6.60 -11.66 -5.94
CA GLN A 10 6.19 -11.25 -7.29
C GLN A 10 4.95 -10.35 -7.27
N ALA A 11 3.98 -10.61 -6.39
CA ALA A 11 2.81 -9.75 -6.24
C ALA A 11 3.18 -8.37 -5.69
N TRP A 12 4.10 -8.30 -4.74
CA TRP A 12 4.62 -7.04 -4.20
C TRP A 12 5.39 -6.23 -5.26
N ASP A 13 6.25 -6.89 -6.04
CA ASP A 13 7.00 -6.24 -7.12
C ASP A 13 6.05 -5.64 -8.16
N ARG A 14 5.06 -6.40 -8.65
CA ARG A 14 4.04 -5.87 -9.57
C ARG A 14 3.26 -4.69 -9.01
N ALA A 15 2.95 -4.71 -7.71
CA ALA A 15 2.23 -3.62 -7.07
C ALA A 15 3.10 -2.36 -6.94
N LYS A 16 4.41 -2.51 -6.69
CA LYS A 16 5.36 -1.39 -6.71
C LYS A 16 5.48 -0.79 -8.11
N ASP A 17 5.61 -1.62 -9.14
CA ASP A 17 5.72 -1.15 -10.52
C ASP A 17 4.50 -0.32 -10.92
N MET A 18 3.30 -0.76 -10.52
CA MET A 18 2.06 -0.01 -10.76
C MET A 18 2.05 1.36 -10.05
N VAL A 19 2.50 1.43 -8.80
CA VAL A 19 2.63 2.71 -8.08
C VAL A 19 3.61 3.63 -8.80
N GLN A 20 4.78 3.10 -9.18
CA GLN A 20 5.80 3.89 -9.87
C GLN A 20 5.30 4.39 -11.23
N GLN A 21 4.56 3.58 -11.98
CA GLN A 21 3.94 3.98 -13.24
C GLN A 21 2.98 5.16 -13.04
N LEU A 22 2.08 5.06 -12.06
CA LEU A 22 1.12 6.12 -11.74
C LEU A 22 1.82 7.40 -11.23
N GLU A 23 2.85 7.28 -10.39
CA GLU A 23 3.63 8.44 -9.92
C GLU A 23 4.44 9.11 -11.05
N SER A 24 4.91 8.32 -12.02
CA SER A 24 5.69 8.83 -13.15
C SER A 24 4.86 9.49 -14.24
N ARG A 25 3.55 9.19 -14.29
CA ARG A 25 2.63 9.69 -15.31
C ARG A 25 1.51 10.50 -14.66
N PRO A 26 1.73 11.80 -14.40
CA PRO A 26 0.66 12.68 -13.93
C PRO A 26 -0.49 12.74 -14.96
N PRO A 27 -1.70 13.10 -14.52
CA PRO A 27 -2.87 13.20 -15.39
C PRO A 27 -2.65 14.28 -16.46
N ASP A 28 -3.09 13.99 -17.68
CA ASP A 28 -2.92 14.88 -18.84
C ASP A 28 -3.88 16.09 -18.79
N ASN A 29 -4.94 16.02 -17.98
CA ASN A 29 -5.93 17.07 -17.78
C ASN A 29 -6.33 17.20 -16.28
N PRO A 30 -6.78 18.38 -15.85
CA PRO A 30 -7.17 18.63 -14.46
C PRO A 30 -8.47 17.91 -14.06
N GLU A 31 -9.32 17.55 -15.03
CA GLU A 31 -10.57 16.83 -14.77
C GLU A 31 -10.33 15.36 -14.36
N GLU A 32 -9.23 14.74 -14.82
CA GLU A 32 -8.83 13.40 -14.40
C GLU A 32 -8.01 13.40 -13.11
N GLU A 33 -7.65 14.56 -12.56
CA GLU A 33 -6.74 14.63 -11.42
C GLU A 33 -7.28 13.92 -10.19
N SER A 34 -8.57 14.13 -9.88
CA SER A 34 -9.21 13.44 -8.76
C SER A 34 -9.24 11.91 -8.95
N ARG A 35 -9.49 11.46 -10.19
CA ARG A 35 -9.50 10.03 -10.53
C ARG A 35 -8.10 9.44 -10.44
N HIS A 36 -7.10 10.13 -10.98
CA HIS A 36 -5.70 9.72 -10.93
C HIS A 36 -5.22 9.60 -9.48
N GLN A 37 -5.56 10.57 -8.62
CA GLN A 37 -5.22 10.51 -7.19
C GLN A 37 -5.89 9.32 -6.49
N ALA A 38 -7.16 9.04 -6.78
CA ALA A 38 -7.85 7.86 -6.25
C ALA A 38 -7.19 6.54 -6.72
N GLU A 39 -6.83 6.43 -8.00
CA GLU A 39 -6.14 5.27 -8.55
C GLU A 39 -4.76 5.07 -7.91
N LEU A 40 -3.99 6.15 -7.74
CA LEU A 40 -2.70 6.14 -7.06
C LEU A 40 -2.83 5.72 -5.59
N HIS A 41 -3.84 6.23 -4.87
CA HIS A 41 -4.10 5.82 -3.49
C HIS A 41 -4.42 4.33 -3.38
N LEU A 42 -5.26 3.79 -4.28
CA LEU A 42 -5.58 2.36 -4.31
C LEU A 42 -4.34 1.51 -4.66
N ALA A 43 -3.51 1.96 -5.60
CA ALA A 43 -2.27 1.27 -5.96
C ALA A 43 -1.31 1.21 -4.76
N ARG A 44 -1.12 2.33 -4.04
CA ARG A 44 -0.30 2.40 -2.83
C ARG A 44 -0.81 1.46 -1.74
N LEU A 45 -2.14 1.44 -1.51
CA LEU A 45 -2.76 0.54 -0.54
C LEU A 45 -2.49 -0.94 -0.88
N ARG A 46 -2.65 -1.32 -2.15
CA ARG A 46 -2.35 -2.68 -2.63
C ARG A 46 -0.89 -3.06 -2.44
N ALA A 47 0.03 -2.14 -2.75
CA ALA A 47 1.46 -2.36 -2.54
C ALA A 47 1.78 -2.58 -1.05
N TYR A 48 1.16 -1.80 -0.15
CA TYR A 48 1.32 -1.96 1.29
C TYR A 48 0.80 -3.32 1.80
N MET A 49 -0.39 -3.74 1.35
CA MET A 49 -0.94 -5.05 1.71
C MET A 49 -0.06 -6.21 1.19
N ALA A 50 0.43 -6.11 -0.04
CA ALA A 50 1.33 -7.11 -0.61
C ALA A 50 2.65 -7.19 0.17
N GLN A 51 3.21 -6.04 0.56
CA GLN A 51 4.39 -5.97 1.42
C GLN A 51 4.15 -6.66 2.76
N GLY A 52 3.04 -6.37 3.43
CA GLY A 52 2.66 -6.99 4.70
C GLY A 52 2.60 -8.52 4.60
N ARG A 53 2.05 -9.04 3.49
CA ARG A 53 2.02 -10.48 3.22
C ARG A 53 3.42 -11.08 3.06
N VAL A 54 4.32 -10.42 2.34
CA VAL A 54 5.73 -10.86 2.22
C VAL A 54 6.38 -10.94 3.59
N ILE A 55 6.24 -9.89 4.41
CA ILE A 55 6.84 -9.82 5.74
C ILE A 55 6.30 -10.96 6.63
N ALA A 56 5.00 -11.20 6.62
CA ALA A 56 4.41 -12.26 7.44
C ALA A 56 4.88 -13.65 7.03
N LEU A 57 4.93 -13.93 5.73
CA LEU A 57 5.44 -15.19 5.22
C LEU A 57 6.93 -15.38 5.52
N GLN A 58 7.74 -14.31 5.45
CA GLN A 58 9.15 -14.36 5.85
C GLN A 58 9.35 -14.67 7.33
N ARG A 59 8.42 -14.23 8.19
CA ARG A 59 8.44 -14.52 9.63
C ARG A 59 7.88 -15.90 9.98
N GLY A 60 7.37 -16.66 9.02
CA GLY A 60 6.62 -17.90 9.29
C GLY A 60 5.28 -17.65 9.97
N CYS A 61 4.80 -16.39 10.00
CA CYS A 61 3.49 -16.05 10.51
C CYS A 61 2.41 -16.44 9.49
N PRO A 62 1.31 -17.08 9.93
CA PRO A 62 0.16 -17.30 9.07
C PRO A 62 -0.34 -15.99 8.47
N ALA A 63 -0.71 -15.99 7.18
CA ALA A 63 -1.14 -14.78 6.47
C ALA A 63 -2.30 -14.03 7.15
N HIS A 64 -3.14 -14.71 7.93
CA HIS A 64 -4.23 -14.09 8.70
C HIS A 64 -3.74 -13.26 9.91
N ARG A 65 -2.54 -13.50 10.43
CA ARG A 65 -1.91 -12.71 11.52
C ARG A 65 -0.97 -11.61 11.03
N ALA A 66 -0.71 -11.55 9.72
CA ALA A 66 0.17 -10.58 9.08
C ALA A 66 -0.20 -9.12 9.41
N CYS A 67 -1.49 -8.85 9.55
CA CYS A 67 -2.03 -7.52 9.81
C CYS A 67 -2.16 -7.19 11.31
N GLU A 68 -1.96 -8.16 12.21
CA GLU A 68 -2.05 -7.93 13.66
C GLU A 68 -0.81 -7.19 14.20
N GLU A 69 0.34 -7.37 13.55
CA GLU A 69 1.63 -6.72 13.87
C GLU A 69 1.98 -5.57 12.91
N ALA A 70 1.02 -5.03 12.15
CA ALA A 70 1.31 -3.86 11.32
C ALA A 70 1.87 -2.73 12.21
N PRO A 71 3.03 -2.12 11.86
CA PRO A 71 3.66 -1.15 12.73
C PRO A 71 2.73 0.04 12.93
N ARG A 72 2.13 0.12 14.13
CA ARG A 72 1.27 1.23 14.57
C ARG A 72 2.00 2.58 14.51
N GLU A 73 3.33 2.55 14.41
CA GLU A 73 4.20 3.71 14.27
C GLU A 73 3.94 4.51 12.98
N ARG A 74 3.47 3.88 11.89
CA ARG A 74 3.10 4.61 10.65
C ARG A 74 1.67 5.15 10.64
N LEU A 75 0.80 4.66 11.53
CA LEU A 75 -0.58 5.15 11.64
C LEU A 75 -0.70 6.47 12.42
N ARG A 76 0.34 6.86 13.18
CA ARG A 76 0.37 8.18 13.85
C ARG A 76 0.38 9.36 12.88
N ALA A 77 0.82 9.18 11.63
CA ALA A 77 0.70 10.22 10.61
C ALA A 77 -0.77 10.49 10.22
N SER A 78 -1.65 9.51 10.37
CA SER A 78 -3.10 9.66 10.13
C SER A 78 -3.80 10.34 11.31
N GLU A 79 -3.30 10.20 12.53
CA GLU A 79 -3.86 10.86 13.73
C GLU A 79 -3.60 12.38 13.68
N VAL A 80 -2.46 12.81 13.15
CA VAL A 80 -2.15 14.23 12.94
C VAL A 80 -3.07 14.85 11.87
N PHE A 81 -3.38 14.10 10.80
CA PHE A 81 -4.31 14.56 9.77
C PHE A 81 -5.77 14.62 10.27
N ALA A 82 -6.19 13.65 11.08
CA ALA A 82 -7.50 13.66 11.71
C ALA A 82 -7.65 14.78 12.76
N ALA A 83 -6.58 15.11 13.50
CA ALA A 83 -6.57 16.23 14.43
C ALA A 83 -6.64 17.60 13.72
N ALA A 84 -5.98 17.75 12.57
CA ALA A 84 -6.00 18.98 11.78
C ALA A 84 -7.38 19.29 11.15
N LEU A 85 -8.25 18.28 10.99
CA LEU A 85 -9.61 18.44 10.48
C LEU A 85 -10.66 18.67 11.60
N ALA A 86 -10.23 18.62 12.88
CA ALA A 86 -11.10 18.73 14.04
C ALA A 86 -10.99 20.09 14.78
N GLU A 87 -10.15 21.01 14.30
CA GLU A 87 -10.15 22.38 14.81
C GLU A 87 -11.21 23.24 14.08
N PRO A 88 -12.03 24.01 14.81
CA PRO A 88 -13.13 24.81 14.25
C PRO A 88 -12.68 26.05 13.47
#